data_AF-A0A9P6NGK0-F1
#
_entry.id   AF-A0A9P6NGK0-F1
#
_cell.length_a   1.000
_cell.length_b   1.000
_cell.length_c   1.000
_cell.angle_alpha   90.00
_cell.angle_beta   90.00
_cell.angle_gamma   90.00
#
_symmetry.space_group_name_H-M   'P 1'
#
loop_
_entity.id
_entity.type
_entity.pdbx_description
1 polymer ?
#
loop_
_entity_poly.entity_id
_entity_poly.type
_entity_poly.pdbx_seq_one_letter_code
_entity_poly.pdbx_strand_id
1 'polypeptide(L)' 'MALSTVIYNTFMKRNAVFVSTIFAGSFAFSIGFDSATTAFWERHNRGKLWADIRDKV' A
#
# COMPACT_ATOMS: atom_id res chain seq x y z
N MET A 1 -16.23 21.11 -11.87
CA MET A 1 -16.49 19.98 -10.95
C MET A 1 -15.23 19.71 -10.17
N ALA A 2 -15.29 19.64 -8.84
CA ALA A 2 -14.12 19.29 -8.03
C ALA A 2 -13.85 17.78 -8.09
N LEU A 3 -12.58 17.37 -7.99
CA LEU A 3 -12.19 15.95 -7.97
C LEU A 3 -12.89 15.19 -6.82
N SER A 4 -13.02 15.83 -5.66
CA SER A 4 -13.75 15.29 -4.51
C SER A 4 -15.21 14.97 -4.83
N THR A 5 -15.87 15.80 -5.64
CA THR A 5 -17.25 15.57 -6.10
C THR A 5 -17.34 14.34 -6.99
N VAL A 6 -16.35 14.10 -7.85
CA VAL A 6 -16.29 12.90 -8.69
C VAL A 6 -16.08 11.65 -7.83
N ILE A 7 -15.09 11.67 -6.94
CA ILE A 7 -14.78 10.55 -6.03
C ILE A 7 -15.99 10.20 -5.17
N TYR A 8 -16.66 11.20 -4.59
CA TYR A 8 -17.82 10.98 -3.74
C TYR A 8 -18.97 10.30 -4.51
N ASN A 9 -19.31 10.83 -5.68
CA ASN A 9 -20.42 10.29 -6.47
C ASN A 9 -20.13 8.89 -7.03
N THR A 10 -18.87 8.58 -7.35
CA THR A 10 -18.48 7.28 -7.91
C THR A 10 -18.34 6.20 -6.85
N PHE A 11 -17.67 6.49 -5.72
CA PHE A 11 -17.26 5.46 -4.76
C PHE A 11 -17.96 5.55 -3.41
N MET A 12 -18.33 6.75 -2.95
CA MET A 12 -18.75 6.95 -1.55
C MET A 12 -20.28 7.10 -1.36
N LYS A 13 -21.01 7.50 -2.41
CA LYS A 13 -22.45 7.82 -2.31
C LYS A 13 -23.36 6.62 -2.03
N ARG A 14 -23.02 5.43 -2.53
CA ARG A 14 -23.81 4.20 -2.33
C ARG A 14 -23.10 3.28 -1.35
N ASN A 15 -23.75 2.94 -0.23
CA ASN A 15 -23.15 2.13 0.84
C ASN A 15 -22.54 0.81 0.35
N ALA A 16 -23.23 0.06 -0.51
CA ALA A 16 -22.72 -1.21 -1.05
C ALA A 16 -21.42 -1.02 -1.88
N VAL A 17 -21.34 0.07 -2.65
CA VAL A 17 -20.14 0.42 -3.43
C VAL A 17 -19.04 0.92 -2.51
N PHE A 18 -19.39 1.73 -1.51
CA PHE A 18 -18.44 2.29 -0.55
C PHE A 18 -17.71 1.21 0.24
N VAL A 19 -18.43 0.28 0.85
CA VAL A 19 -17.83 -0.83 1.62
C VAL A 19 -16.95 -1.71 0.72
N SER A 20 -17.43 -2.05 -0.48
CA SER A 20 -16.64 -2.83 -1.44
C SER A 20 -15.37 -2.11 -1.89
N THR A 21 -15.44 -0.79 -2.08
CA THR A 21 -14.29 0.05 -2.43
C THR A 21 -13.26 0.04 -1.31
N ILE A 22 -13.69 0.12 -0.05
CA ILE A 22 -12.80 0.03 1.11
C ILE A 22 -12.08 -1.32 1.13
N PHE A 23 -12.79 -2.44 0.97
CA PHE A 23 -12.16 -3.76 1.01
C PHE A 23 -11.18 -3.99 -0.15
N ALA A 24 -11.56 -3.60 -1.37
CA ALA A 24 -10.66 -3.69 -2.51
C ALA A 24 -9.43 -2.79 -2.33
N GLY A 25 -9.66 -1.56 -1.85
CA GLY A 25 -8.61 -0.59 -1.57
C GLY A 25 -7.66 -1.06 -0.46
N SER A 26 -8.18 -1.64 0.62
CA SER A 26 -7.35 -2.12 1.73
C SER A 26 -6.48 -3.30 1.32
N PHE A 27 -7.00 -4.23 0.50
CA PHE A 27 -6.22 -5.36 0.01
C PHE A 27 -5.09 -4.89 -0.92
N ALA A 28 -5.41 -4.04 -1.90
CA ALA A 28 -4.41 -3.49 -2.81
C ALA A 28 -3.36 -2.65 -2.05
N PHE A 29 -3.81 -1.83 -1.11
CA PHE A 29 -2.92 -1.02 -0.27
C PHE A 29 -2.02 -1.88 0.60
N SER A 30 -2.53 -2.94 1.23
CA SER A 30 -1.72 -3.83 2.07
C SER A 30 -0.51 -4.39 1.32
N ILE A 31 -0.72 -4.89 0.11
CA ILE A 31 0.36 -5.46 -0.72
C ILE A 31 1.36 -4.37 -1.14
N GLY A 32 0.85 -3.25 -1.65
CA GLY A 32 1.69 -2.16 -2.13
C GLY A 32 2.50 -1.51 -0.99
N PHE A 33 1.87 -1.30 0.15
CA PHE A 33 2.49 -0.68 1.31
C PHE A 33 3.56 -1.57 1.93
N ASP A 34 3.28 -2.87 2.12
CA ASP A 34 4.25 -3.82 2.66
C ASP A 34 5.49 -3.92 1.77
N SER A 35 5.31 -4.07 0.45
CA SER A 35 6.41 -4.13 -0.50
C SER A 35 7.20 -2.81 -0.55
N ALA A 36 6.52 -1.66 -0.60
CA ALA A 36 7.19 -0.37 -0.68
C ALA A 36 7.98 -0.03 0.59
N THR A 37 7.40 -0.30 1.77
CA THR A 37 8.06 -0.04 3.05
C THR A 37 9.21 -1.00 3.29
N THR A 38 9.07 -2.28 2.94
CA THR A 38 10.16 -3.26 2.98
C THR A 38 11.31 -2.84 2.06
N ALA A 39 11.02 -2.49 0.81
CA ALA A 39 12.05 -2.04 -0.13
C ALA A 39 12.76 -0.76 0.35
N PHE A 40 12.02 0.17 0.95
CA PHE A 40 12.60 1.35 1.57
C PHE A 40 13.52 0.97 2.73
N TRP A 41 13.07 0.10 3.63
CA TRP A 41 13.83 -0.36 4.79
C TRP A 41 15.11 -1.07 4.39
N GLU A 42 15.04 -1.99 3.44
CA GLU A 42 16.19 -2.73 2.93
C GLU A 42 17.21 -1.79 2.28
N ARG A 43 16.74 -0.85 1.46
CA ARG A 43 17.61 0.14 0.82
C ARG A 43 18.29 1.04 1.85
N HIS A 44 17.57 1.45 2.89
CA HIS A 44 18.11 2.30 3.94
C HIS A 44 19.15 1.56 4.81
N ASN A 45 18.95 0.27 5.06
CA ASN A 45 19.81 -0.54 5.94
C ASN A 45 20.79 -1.46 5.18
N ARG A 46 21.02 -1.20 3.90
CA ARG A 46 21.88 -2.02 3.05
C ARG A 46 23.26 -2.22 3.67
N GLY A 47 23.72 -3.47 3.67
CA GLY A 47 25.00 -3.91 4.23
C GLY A 47 24.98 -4.16 5.74
N LYS A 48 23.86 -3.91 6.42
CA LYS A 48 23.66 -4.20 7.85
C LYS A 48 22.68 -5.36 8.08
N LEU A 49 21.82 -5.64 7.11
CA LEU A 49 20.79 -6.67 7.23
C LEU A 49 21.42 -8.05 7.21
N TRP A 50 20.85 -8.99 7.96
CA TRP A 50 21.29 -10.40 7.92
C TRP A 50 21.31 -10.95 6.49
N ALA A 51 20.29 -10.60 5.69
CA ALA A 51 20.20 -10.99 4.28
C ALA A 51 21.41 -10.55 3.43
N ASP A 52 22.09 -9.45 3.79
CA ASP A 52 23.25 -8.92 3.07
C ASP A 52 24.59 -9.52 3.55
N ILE A 53 24.64 -10.01 4.79
CA ILE A 53 25.89 -10.45 5.45
C ILE A 53 26.00 -11.96 5.61
N ARG A 54 24.89 -12.70 5.51
CA ARG A 54 24.88 -14.16 5.73
C ARG A 54 25.79 -14.92 4.76
N ASP A 55 26.00 -14.39 3.55
CA ASP A 55 26.83 -15.05 2.55
C ASP A 55 28.34 -14.93 2.87
N LYS A 56 28.69 -14.13 3.89
CA LYS A 56 30.06 -13.92 4.38
C LYS A 56 30.35 -14.68 5.69
N VAL A 57 29.38 -15.43 6.19
CA VAL A 57 29.44 -16.24 7.43
C VAL A 57 29.28 -17.70 7.03
#